data_AF-E1QQ36-F1
#
_entry.id   AF-E1QQ36-F1
#
_cell.length_a   1.000
_cell.length_b   1.000
_cell.length_c   1.000
_cell.angle_alpha   90.00
_cell.angle_beta   90.00
_cell.angle_gamma   90.00
#
_symmetry.space_group_name_H-M   'P 1'
#
loop_
_entity.id
_entity.type
_entity.pdbx_description
1 polymer ?
#
loop_
_entity_poly.entity_id
_entity_poly.type
_entity_poly.pdbx_seq_one_letter_code
_entity_poly.pdbx_strand_id
1 'polypeptide(L)'
;MIEKFIKKKIDSQYFVEVSYESKIRTVMQALHSLAAIDKERAVKLEDLARIVGLRVEEVRSIVDKLKVLGYVNTINDSVHLTSTAIIKLSSIYC
;
A
#
# COMPACT_ATOMS: atom_id res chain seq x y z
N MET A 1 -19.91 26.61 -20.46
CA MET A 1 -18.68 25.93 -20.93
C MET A 1 -17.67 25.66 -19.80
N ILE A 2 -17.62 26.52 -18.77
CA ILE A 2 -16.72 26.40 -17.61
C ILE A 2 -17.12 25.25 -16.66
N GLU A 3 -18.42 25.03 -16.45
CA GLU A 3 -18.91 23.99 -15.52
C GLU A 3 -18.54 22.55 -15.92
N LYS A 4 -18.48 22.25 -17.23
CA LYS A 4 -18.01 20.94 -17.72
C LYS A 4 -16.52 20.71 -17.44
N PHE A 5 -15.72 21.77 -17.40
CA PHE A 5 -14.28 21.68 -17.13
C PHE A 5 -14.01 21.48 -15.64
N ILE A 6 -14.77 22.15 -14.77
CA ILE A 6 -14.67 22.01 -13.32
C ILE A 6 -15.13 20.62 -12.89
N LYS A 7 -16.26 20.12 -13.41
CA LYS A 7 -16.77 18.78 -13.09
C LYS A 7 -15.79 17.67 -13.50
N LYS A 8 -15.21 17.76 -14.69
CA LYS A 8 -14.17 16.81 -15.18
C LYS A 8 -12.88 16.84 -14.35
N LYS A 9 -12.50 17.99 -13.79
CA LYS A 9 -11.31 18.13 -12.95
C LYS A 9 -11.53 17.60 -11.53
N ILE A 10 -12.73 17.78 -10.98
CA ILE A 10 -13.14 17.24 -9.68
C ILE A 10 -13.28 15.71 -9.75
N ASP A 11 -13.93 15.19 -10.80
CA ASP A 11 -14.04 13.73 -11.02
C ASP A 11 -12.66 13.08 -11.19
N SER A 12 -11.72 13.75 -11.87
CA SER A 12 -10.35 13.25 -12.05
C SER A 12 -9.51 13.29 -10.78
N GLN A 13 -9.74 14.22 -9.85
CA GLN A 13 -9.03 14.23 -8.56
C GLN A 13 -9.57 13.16 -7.62
N TYR A 14 -10.90 13.00 -7.54
CA TYR A 14 -11.54 11.98 -6.72
C TYR A 14 -11.27 10.55 -7.23
N PHE A 15 -11.22 10.31 -8.55
CA PHE A 15 -10.89 8.98 -9.08
C PHE A 15 -9.45 8.57 -8.77
N VAL A 16 -8.51 9.51 -8.72
CA VAL A 16 -7.09 9.22 -8.43
C VAL A 16 -6.88 8.92 -6.95
N GLU A 17 -7.55 9.64 -6.05
CA GLU A 17 -7.49 9.38 -4.60
C GLU A 17 -8.10 8.03 -4.22
N VAL A 18 -9.28 7.71 -4.77
CA VAL A 18 -9.94 6.40 -4.53
C VAL A 18 -9.08 5.24 -5.03
N SER A 19 -8.35 5.42 -6.14
CA SER A 19 -7.41 4.40 -6.64
C SER A 19 -6.22 4.19 -5.71
N TYR A 20 -5.66 5.27 -5.16
CA TYR A 20 -4.44 5.18 -4.36
C TYR A 20 -4.69 4.59 -2.97
N GLU A 21 -5.76 4.99 -2.29
CA GLU A 21 -6.15 4.39 -1.01
C GLU A 21 -6.48 2.91 -1.15
N SER A 22 -7.18 2.53 -2.22
CA SER A 22 -7.47 1.13 -2.53
C SER A 22 -6.18 0.32 -2.71
N LYS A 23 -5.19 0.85 -3.43
CA LYS A 23 -3.89 0.19 -3.59
C LYS A 23 -3.12 0.05 -2.27
N ILE A 24 -3.13 1.07 -1.41
CA ILE A 24 -2.54 0.98 -0.07
C ILE A 24 -3.20 -0.15 0.73
N ARG A 25 -4.53 -0.19 0.74
CA ARG A 25 -5.31 -1.23 1.42
C ARG A 25 -4.92 -2.62 0.92
N THR A 26 -4.87 -2.81 -0.40
CA THR A 26 -4.48 -4.08 -1.01
C THR A 26 -3.07 -4.51 -0.60
N VAL A 27 -2.09 -3.60 -0.62
CA VAL A 27 -0.71 -3.89 -0.20
C VAL A 27 -0.65 -4.28 1.28
N MET A 28 -1.30 -3.52 2.16
CA MET A 28 -1.32 -3.80 3.60
C MET A 28 -2.01 -5.14 3.92
N GLN A 29 -3.12 -5.44 3.24
CA GLN A 29 -3.85 -6.69 3.43
C GLN A 29 -3.06 -7.89 2.91
N ALA A 30 -2.33 -7.74 1.79
CA ALA A 30 -1.43 -8.78 1.29
C ALA A 30 -0.29 -9.06 2.28
N LEU A 31 0.38 -8.03 2.80
CA LEU A 31 1.43 -8.20 3.81
C LEU A 31 0.92 -8.89 5.08
N HIS A 32 -0.27 -8.52 5.54
CA HIS A 32 -0.91 -9.17 6.68
C HIS A 32 -1.23 -10.65 6.38
N SER A 33 -1.81 -10.94 5.21
CA SER A 33 -2.17 -12.30 4.79
C SER A 33 -0.96 -13.21 4.60
N LEU A 34 0.18 -12.64 4.19
CA LEU A 34 1.47 -13.34 4.06
C LEU A 34 2.21 -13.49 5.39
N ALA A 35 1.65 -12.99 6.49
CA ALA A 35 2.31 -12.93 7.80
C ALA A 35 3.70 -12.29 7.75
N ALA A 36 3.87 -11.25 6.92
CA ALA A 36 5.11 -10.51 6.77
C ALA A 36 5.32 -9.57 7.98
N ILE A 37 5.60 -10.14 9.15
CA ILE A 37 5.58 -9.43 10.45
C ILE A 37 6.96 -9.22 11.08
N ASP A 38 8.00 -9.77 10.49
CA ASP A 38 9.39 -9.68 10.95
C ASP A 38 10.36 -9.80 9.76
N LYS A 39 11.67 -9.77 10.06
CA LYS A 39 12.73 -9.84 9.05
C LYS A 39 12.81 -11.21 8.36
N GLU A 40 12.48 -12.29 9.07
CA GLU A 40 12.56 -13.65 8.53
C GLU A 40 11.42 -13.93 7.54
N ARG A 41 10.29 -13.24 7.74
CA ARG A 41 9.09 -13.31 6.90
C ARG A 41 8.94 -12.13 5.94
N ALA A 42 10.01 -11.35 5.73
CA ALA A 42 9.96 -10.22 4.81
C ALA A 42 9.70 -10.70 3.37
N VAL A 43 8.83 -9.98 2.66
CA VAL A 43 8.40 -10.32 1.30
C VAL A 43 9.10 -9.43 0.30
N LYS A 44 9.65 -10.00 -0.77
CA LYS A 44 10.27 -9.23 -1.86
C LYS A 44 9.25 -8.33 -2.55
N LEU A 45 9.66 -7.12 -2.93
CA LEU A 45 8.78 -6.19 -3.61
C LEU A 45 8.27 -6.74 -4.94
N GLU A 46 9.06 -7.54 -5.68
CA GLU A 46 8.61 -8.15 -6.93
C GLU A 46 7.51 -9.21 -6.70
N ASP A 47 7.66 -10.03 -5.66
CA ASP A 47 6.68 -11.06 -5.32
C ASP A 47 5.39 -10.41 -4.80
N LEU A 48 5.51 -9.38 -3.97
CA LEU A 48 4.37 -8.61 -3.49
C LEU A 48 3.60 -7.98 -4.65
N ALA A 49 4.30 -7.35 -5.61
CA ALA A 49 3.70 -6.78 -6.81
C ALA A 49 2.92 -7.80 -7.64
N ARG A 50 3.48 -9.02 -7.79
CA ARG A 50 2.79 -10.12 -8.47
C ARG A 50 1.51 -10.53 -7.73
N ILE A 51 1.55 -10.61 -6.40
CA ILE A 51 0.40 -11.01 -5.57
C ILE A 51 -0.73 -9.98 -5.63
N VAL A 52 -0.40 -8.69 -5.60
CA VAL A 52 -1.40 -7.61 -5.61
C VAL A 52 -1.82 -7.16 -7.01
N GLY A 53 -1.19 -7.70 -8.06
CA GLY A 53 -1.49 -7.35 -9.45
C GLY A 53 -1.10 -5.91 -9.82
N LEU A 54 -0.05 -5.36 -9.21
CA LEU A 54 0.45 -4.01 -9.46
C LEU A 54 1.85 -4.05 -10.09
N ARG A 55 2.29 -2.92 -10.67
CA ARG A 55 3.69 -2.77 -11.09
C ARG A 55 4.61 -2.64 -9.89
N VAL A 56 5.85 -3.12 -10.01
CA VAL A 56 6.84 -3.07 -8.93
C VAL A 56 7.13 -1.63 -8.49
N GLU A 57 7.15 -0.69 -9.42
CA GLU A 57 7.38 0.74 -9.15
C GLU A 57 6.22 1.36 -8.35
N GLU A 58 4.99 0.92 -8.61
CA GLU A 58 3.81 1.36 -7.86
C GLU A 58 3.84 0.81 -6.44
N VAL A 59 4.16 -0.47 -6.27
CA VAL A 59 4.34 -1.08 -4.94
C VAL A 59 5.47 -0.40 -4.18
N ARG A 60 6.60 -0.14 -4.82
CA ARG A 60 7.73 0.58 -4.21
C ARG A 60 7.31 1.96 -3.72
N SER A 61 6.60 2.73 -4.55
CA SER A 61 6.07 4.05 -4.16
C SER A 61 5.14 3.99 -2.95
N ILE A 62 4.28 2.97 -2.88
CA ILE A 62 3.38 2.75 -1.74
C ILE A 62 4.16 2.36 -0.48
N VAL A 63 5.09 1.41 -0.60
CA VAL A 63 5.93 0.92 0.49
C VAL A 63 6.80 2.05 1.05
N ASP A 64 7.37 2.91 0.22
CA ASP A 64 8.17 4.04 0.66
C ASP A 64 7.33 5.02 1.49
N LYS A 65 6.09 5.31 1.09
CA LYS A 65 5.18 6.13 1.91
C LYS A 65 4.81 5.45 3.23
N LEU A 66 4.51 4.14 3.20
CA LEU A 66 4.20 3.38 4.41
C LEU A 66 5.40 3.32 5.37
N LYS A 67 6.62 3.28 4.83
CA LYS A 67 7.87 3.31 5.62
C LYS A 67 8.04 4.65 6.32
N VAL A 68 7.84 5.76 5.62
CA VAL A 68 7.87 7.12 6.20
C VAL A 68 6.85 7.26 7.34
N LEU A 69 5.69 6.63 7.19
CA LEU A 69 4.62 6.62 8.20
C LEU A 69 4.88 5.61 9.35
N GLY A 70 5.95 4.81 9.29
CA GLY A 70 6.30 3.83 10.32
C GLY A 70 5.46 2.54 10.31
N TYR A 71 4.73 2.27 9.23
CA TYR A 71 3.90 1.06 9.09
C TYR A 71 4.68 -0.16 8.60
N VAL A 72 5.76 0.05 7.85
CA VAL A 72 6.58 -1.03 7.31
C VAL A 72 8.06 -0.75 7.48
N ASN A 73 8.86 -1.81 7.54
CA ASN A 73 10.30 -1.76 7.40
C ASN A 73 10.71 -2.36 6.05
N THR A 74 11.81 -1.86 5.49
CA THR A 74 12.40 -2.41 4.26
C THR A 74 13.84 -2.84 4.48
N ILE A 75 14.21 -3.99 3.92
CA ILE A 75 15.54 -4.60 4.02
C ILE A 75 15.84 -5.30 2.69
N ASN A 76 16.89 -4.91 1.97
CA ASN A 76 17.32 -5.54 0.71
C ASN A 76 16.15 -5.84 -0.26
N ASP A 77 15.35 -4.82 -0.59
CA ASP A 77 14.15 -4.95 -1.45
C ASP A 77 13.07 -5.91 -0.95
N SER A 78 13.10 -6.25 0.33
CA SER A 78 12.03 -6.95 1.04
C SER A 78 11.35 -6.02 2.02
N VAL A 79 10.07 -6.27 2.29
CA VAL A 79 9.23 -5.46 3.16
C VAL A 79 8.51 -6.33 4.19
N HIS A 80 8.38 -5.82 5.41
CA HIS A 80 7.56 -6.43 6.45
C HIS A 80 6.87 -5.34 7.30
N LEU A 81 5.76 -5.70 7.93
CA LEU A 81 5.00 -4.86 8.83
C LEU A 81 5.80 -4.57 10.11
N THR A 82 5.57 -3.38 10.68
CA THR A 82 6.00 -3.05 12.04
C THR A 82 4.96 -3.53 13.06
N SER A 83 5.35 -3.70 14.32
CA SER A 83 4.40 -4.01 15.40
C SER A 83 3.27 -2.98 15.49
N THR A 84 3.56 -1.71 15.24
CA THR A 84 2.56 -0.62 15.18
C THR A 84 1.53 -0.86 14.09
N ALA A 85 1.95 -1.30 12.91
CA ALA A 85 1.03 -1.64 11.83
C ALA A 85 0.18 -2.86 12.16
N ILE A 86 0.77 -3.91 12.72
CA ILE A 86 0.06 -5.14 13.09
C ILE A 86 -1.07 -4.82 14.07
N ILE A 87 -0.79 -4.07 15.13
CA ILE A 87 -1.78 -3.67 16.15
C ILE A 87 -2.92 -2.85 15.51
N LYS A 88 -2.59 -1.90 14.64
CA LYS A 88 -3.61 -1.08 13.95
C LYS A 88 -4.43 -1.90 12.95
N LEU A 89 -3.79 -2.79 12.20
CA LEU A 89 -4.48 -3.68 11.27
C LEU A 89 -5.41 -4.64 12.00
N SER A 90 -5.00 -5.22 13.13
CA SER A 90 -5.87 -6.07 13.95
C SER A 90 -7.09 -5.33 14.50
N SER A 91 -7.03 -4.00 14.65
CA SER A 91 -8.19 -3.19 15.06
C SER A 91 -9.14 -2.84 13.90
N ILE A 92 -8.71 -2.97 12.65
CA ILE A 92 -9.46 -2.53 11.46
C ILE A 92 -10.00 -3.72 10.66
N TYR A 93 -9.25 -4.83 10.63
CA TYR A 93 -9.54 -5.99 9.79
C TYR A 93 -9.98 -7.23 10.59
N CYS A 94 -10.11 -7.11 11.91
CA CYS A 94 -10.58 -8.18 12.80
C CYS A 94 -11.88 -7.78 13.51
#